data_AF-A0A0X3PP12-F1
#
_entry.id   AF-A0A0X3PP12-F1
#
_cell.length_a   1.000
_cell.length_b   1.000
_cell.length_c   1.000
_cell.angle_alpha   90.00
_cell.angle_beta   90.00
_cell.angle_gamma   90.00
#
_symmetry.space_group_name_H-M   'P 1'
#
loop_
_entity.id
_entity.type
_entity.pdbx_description
1 polymer ?
#
loop_
_entity_poly.entity_id
_entity_poly.type
_entity_poly.pdbx_seq_one_letter_code
_entity_poly.pdbx_strand_id
1 'polypeptide(L)'
;MPNAVQFYLRFSYLHRNISLRLLACDPNLSALTGEDPAGYVDEADIFYADPSAWLEANYSDSLKLPHLIAMFDHLLMEKRYSSSVTDFLKTHDFFLCARLFHAHFPTHRRHGKYIYLFCHRGSPFELK
;
A
#
# COMPACT_ATOMS: atom_id res chain seq x y z
N MET A 1 -12.48 22.80 -14.13
CA MET A 1 -12.42 21.34 -14.31
C MET A 1 -11.02 20.88 -13.92
N PRO A 2 -10.77 20.37 -12.69
CA PRO A 2 -9.44 19.93 -12.33
C PRO A 2 -9.34 18.39 -12.20
N ASN A 3 -8.37 17.88 -12.94
CA ASN A 3 -7.32 16.97 -12.48
C ASN A 3 -7.74 15.55 -12.08
N ALA A 4 -7.93 14.71 -13.10
CA ALA A 4 -7.61 13.29 -12.95
C ALA A 4 -6.10 13.18 -12.68
N VAL A 5 -5.73 12.79 -11.46
CA VAL A 5 -4.34 12.52 -11.10
C VAL A 5 -3.97 11.18 -11.72
N GLN A 6 -3.14 11.21 -12.76
CA GLN A 6 -2.65 10.03 -13.45
C GLN A 6 -1.40 9.50 -12.75
N PHE A 7 -1.59 8.53 -11.86
CA PHE A 7 -0.49 7.74 -11.31
C PHE A 7 -0.12 6.63 -12.32
N TYR A 8 1.17 6.52 -12.66
CA TYR A 8 1.70 5.52 -13.60
C TYR A 8 1.63 4.10 -13.01
N LEU A 9 0.44 3.50 -12.98
CA LEU A 9 0.25 2.05 -12.98
C LEU A 9 -0.24 1.67 -14.37
N ARG A 10 0.53 0.83 -15.06
CA ARG A 10 0.32 0.43 -16.45
C ARG A 10 -1.10 -0.14 -16.63
N PHE A 11 -2.02 0.68 -17.15
CA PHE A 11 -3.38 0.33 -17.61
C PHE A 11 -4.34 -0.35 -16.62
N SER A 12 -4.64 0.30 -15.49
CA SER A 12 -5.84 -0.03 -14.69
C SER A 12 -6.79 1.16 -14.68
N TYR A 13 -7.92 1.08 -15.39
CA TYR A 13 -8.96 2.10 -15.34
C TYR A 13 -9.96 1.77 -14.23
N LEU A 14 -9.95 2.56 -13.16
CA LEU A 14 -11.03 2.53 -12.18
C LEU A 14 -12.18 3.39 -12.72
N HIS A 15 -13.27 2.76 -13.16
CA HIS A 15 -14.41 3.46 -13.77
C HIS A 15 -15.30 4.21 -12.76
N ARG A 16 -14.83 4.42 -11.52
CA ARG A 16 -15.52 5.16 -10.47
C ARG A 16 -14.59 6.18 -9.86
N ASN A 17 -15.15 7.35 -9.51
CA ASN A 17 -14.43 8.36 -8.74
C ASN A 17 -14.25 7.86 -7.30
N ILE A 18 -13.06 7.33 -7.02
CA ILE A 18 -12.67 6.80 -5.71
C ILE A 18 -11.33 7.43 -5.37
N SER A 19 -11.22 7.99 -4.16
CA SER A 19 -9.93 8.46 -3.64
C SER A 19 -9.06 7.24 -3.35
N LEU A 20 -7.93 7.14 -4.03
CA LEU A 20 -6.98 6.03 -3.92
C LEU A 20 -5.57 6.59 -3.69
N ARG A 21 -4.85 6.00 -2.75
CA ARG A 21 -3.42 6.23 -2.56
C ARG A 21 -2.66 4.94 -2.82
N LEU A 22 -1.62 5.03 -3.64
CA LEU A 22 -0.66 3.96 -3.87
C LEU A 22 0.70 4.44 -3.40
N LEU A 23 1.53 3.52 -2.92
CA LEU A 23 2.93 3.82 -2.64
C LEU A 23 3.65 4.12 -3.96
N ALA A 24 4.26 5.30 -4.05
CA ALA A 24 5.05 5.69 -5.20
C ALA A 24 6.26 4.76 -5.36
N CYS A 25 6.44 4.27 -6.58
CA CYS A 25 7.56 3.42 -7.01
C CYS A 25 8.17 4.04 -8.26
N ASP A 26 8.52 5.33 -8.17
CA ASP A 26 9.07 6.05 -9.30
C ASP A 26 10.41 5.39 -9.73
N PRO A 27 10.74 5.40 -11.02
CA PRO A 27 12.04 4.91 -11.45
C PRO A 27 13.13 5.89 -11.00
N ASN A 28 14.30 5.37 -10.64
CA ASN A 28 15.46 6.21 -10.41
C ASN A 28 15.91 6.86 -11.73
N LEU A 29 15.74 8.18 -11.85
CA LEU A 29 16.15 8.97 -13.00
C LEU A 29 17.49 9.68 -12.81
N SER A 30 18.23 9.41 -11.74
CA SER A 30 19.50 10.08 -11.42
C SER A 30 20.55 9.94 -12.54
N ALA A 31 20.54 8.81 -13.25
CA ALA A 31 21.37 8.58 -14.42
C ALA A 31 21.06 9.54 -15.59
N LEU A 32 19.85 10.09 -15.63
CA LEU A 32 19.41 11.07 -16.64
C LEU A 32 19.57 12.51 -16.15
N THR A 33 19.51 12.76 -14.85
CA THR A 33 19.60 14.11 -14.24
C THR A 33 21.03 14.49 -13.81
N GLY A 34 21.96 13.54 -13.78
CA GLY A 34 23.33 13.75 -13.31
C GLY A 34 23.44 13.81 -11.77
N GLU A 35 22.38 13.41 -11.07
CA GLU A 35 22.34 13.33 -9.60
C GLU A 35 22.99 12.03 -9.10
N ASP A 36 23.39 12.00 -7.82
CA ASP A 36 23.98 10.82 -7.22
C ASP A 36 22.94 9.68 -7.12
N PRO A 37 23.14 8.54 -7.82
CA PRO A 37 22.23 7.40 -7.73
C PRO A 37 22.15 6.76 -6.35
N ALA A 38 23.15 6.93 -5.49
CA ALA A 38 23.19 6.28 -4.17
C ALA A 38 22.17 6.88 -3.18
N GLY A 39 21.68 8.09 -3.43
CA GLY A 39 20.70 8.77 -2.57
C GLY A 39 19.24 8.48 -2.90
N TYR A 40 18.95 7.75 -3.98
CA TYR A 40 17.57 7.53 -4.41
C TYR A 40 16.85 6.50 -3.54
N VAL A 41 15.74 6.91 -2.93
CA VAL A 41 14.82 6.05 -2.17
C VAL A 41 13.39 6.41 -2.57
N ASP A 42 12.62 5.42 -3.03
CA ASP A 42 11.21 5.61 -3.37
C ASP A 42 10.31 5.51 -2.11
N GLU A 43 9.06 5.97 -2.20
CA GLU A 43 8.12 5.94 -1.07
C GLU A 43 7.87 4.49 -0.59
N ALA A 44 7.82 3.54 -1.52
CA ALA A 44 7.66 2.14 -1.19
C ALA A 44 8.83 1.59 -0.37
N ASP A 45 10.07 1.94 -0.67
CA ASP A 45 11.26 1.53 0.07
C ASP A 45 11.24 2.11 1.50
N ILE A 46 10.77 3.35 1.67
CA ILE A 46 10.54 3.95 3.00
C ILE A 46 9.49 3.14 3.77
N PHE A 47 8.35 2.82 3.14
CA PHE A 47 7.30 2.02 3.75
C PHE A 47 7.81 0.62 4.15
N TYR A 48 8.54 -0.09 3.30
CA TYR A 48 9.06 -1.42 3.61
C TYR A 48 10.24 -1.42 4.59
N ALA A 49 10.87 -0.26 4.86
CA ALA A 49 11.88 -0.13 5.90
C ALA A 49 11.24 -0.21 7.30
N ASP A 50 10.17 0.55 7.52
CA ASP A 50 9.36 0.57 8.75
C ASP A 50 7.87 0.88 8.43
N PRO A 51 7.06 -0.16 8.16
CA PRO A 51 5.66 0.02 7.81
C PRO A 51 4.85 0.68 8.93
N SER A 52 5.20 0.43 10.19
CA SER A 52 4.51 1.01 11.35
C SER A 52 4.71 2.51 11.42
N ALA A 53 5.96 2.97 11.40
CA ALA A 53 6.25 4.39 11.45
C ALA A 53 5.61 5.12 10.26
N TRP A 54 5.62 4.50 9.08
CA TRP A 54 4.98 5.06 7.90
C TRP A 54 3.45 5.15 8.05
N LEU A 55 2.79 4.08 8.53
CA LEU A 55 1.34 4.07 8.74
C LEU A 55 0.89 5.12 9.76
N GLU A 56 1.57 5.21 10.90
CA GLU A 56 1.27 6.21 11.94
C GLU A 56 1.49 7.64 11.45
N ALA A 57 2.60 7.89 10.75
CA ALA A 57 2.89 9.22 10.21
C ALA A 57 1.85 9.68 9.18
N ASN A 58 1.29 8.75 8.40
CA ASN A 58 0.34 9.07 7.33
C ASN A 58 -1.14 9.01 7.76
N TYR A 59 -1.46 8.23 8.79
CA TYR A 59 -2.84 7.93 9.20
C TYR A 59 -3.11 8.13 10.70
N SER A 60 -2.33 8.96 11.38
CA SER A 60 -2.56 9.34 12.80
C SER A 60 -3.91 10.01 13.08
N ASP A 61 -4.56 10.58 12.06
CA ASP A 61 -5.89 11.18 12.16
C ASP A 61 -6.95 10.20 11.62
N SER A 62 -7.94 9.87 12.46
CA SER A 62 -9.02 8.95 12.10
C SER A 62 -9.84 9.42 10.90
N LEU A 63 -9.92 10.73 10.66
CA LEU A 63 -10.60 11.30 9.48
C LEU A 63 -9.86 11.01 8.17
N LYS A 64 -8.58 10.61 8.23
CA LYS A 64 -7.76 10.28 7.07
C LYS A 64 -7.65 8.78 6.83
N LEU A 65 -8.27 7.94 7.67
CA LEU A 65 -8.18 6.49 7.53
C LEU A 65 -8.83 6.01 6.22
N PRO A 66 -8.17 5.10 5.49
CA PRO A 66 -8.73 4.53 4.28
C PRO A 66 -9.89 3.58 4.64
N HIS A 67 -10.91 3.53 3.79
CA HIS A 67 -11.99 2.53 3.96
C HIS A 67 -11.56 1.11 3.57
N LEU A 68 -10.54 1.00 2.70
CA LEU A 68 -10.03 -0.24 2.15
C LEU A 68 -8.51 -0.15 2.08
N ILE A 69 -7.82 -1.15 2.63
CA ILE A 69 -6.37 -1.31 2.51
C ILE A 69 -6.09 -2.57 1.71
N ALA A 70 -5.31 -2.45 0.64
CA ALA A 70 -4.78 -3.57 -0.12
C ALA A 70 -3.29 -3.71 0.15
N MET A 71 -2.85 -4.89 0.56
CA MET A 71 -1.44 -5.15 0.87
C MET A 71 -1.05 -6.60 0.54
N PHE A 72 0.23 -6.87 0.33
CA PHE A 72 0.70 -8.24 0.14
C PHE A 72 0.75 -9.02 1.44
N ASP A 73 0.49 -10.33 1.36
CA ASP A 73 0.45 -11.25 2.49
C ASP A 73 1.74 -11.28 3.31
N HIS A 74 2.91 -11.09 2.69
CA HIS A 74 4.18 -11.12 3.42
C HIS A 74 4.27 -10.07 4.54
N LEU A 75 3.53 -8.94 4.45
CA LEU A 75 3.56 -7.89 5.48
C LEU A 75 2.99 -8.38 6.81
N LEU A 76 2.18 -9.43 6.77
CA LEU A 76 1.62 -10.09 7.94
C LEU A 76 2.31 -11.41 8.28
N MET A 77 3.07 -12.00 7.35
CA MET A 77 3.74 -13.29 7.56
C MET A 77 5.19 -13.12 8.04
N GLU A 78 5.85 -12.05 7.63
CA GLU A 78 7.22 -11.78 8.06
C GLU A 78 7.24 -11.20 9.48
N LYS A 79 7.99 -11.85 10.37
CA LYS A 79 8.12 -11.42 11.78
C LYS A 79 8.57 -9.98 11.96
N ARG A 80 9.31 -9.44 10.99
CA ARG A 80 9.82 -8.06 11.00
C ARG A 80 8.68 -7.03 11.02
N TYR A 81 7.57 -7.32 10.34
CA TYR A 81 6.48 -6.36 10.11
C TYR A 81 5.17 -6.80 10.79
N SER A 82 4.97 -8.12 10.90
CA SER A 82 3.70 -8.75 11.24
C SER A 82 3.03 -8.17 12.48
N SER A 83 3.78 -8.02 13.58
CA SER A 83 3.22 -7.53 14.85
C SER A 83 2.67 -6.11 14.68
N SER A 84 3.50 -5.18 14.20
CA SER A 84 3.13 -3.76 14.13
C SER A 84 2.01 -3.48 13.12
N VAL A 85 2.05 -4.13 11.95
CA VAL A 85 0.98 -3.98 10.94
C VAL A 85 -0.32 -4.58 11.44
N THR A 86 -0.27 -5.74 12.10
CA THR A 86 -1.47 -6.37 12.68
C THR A 86 -2.06 -5.53 13.81
N ASP A 87 -1.22 -4.90 14.63
CA ASP A 87 -1.65 -4.05 15.73
C ASP A 87 -2.32 -2.76 15.20
N PHE A 88 -1.78 -2.13 14.16
CA PHE A 88 -2.43 -1.01 13.47
C PHE A 88 -3.82 -1.40 12.94
N LEU A 89 -3.91 -2.52 12.23
CA LEU A 89 -5.18 -3.01 11.67
C LEU A 89 -6.23 -3.26 12.77
N LYS A 90 -5.83 -3.88 13.89
CA LYS A 90 -6.73 -4.12 15.02
C LYS A 90 -7.15 -2.82 15.72
N THR A 91 -6.21 -1.91 15.93
CA THR A 91 -6.44 -0.64 16.63
C THR A 91 -7.42 0.26 15.86
N HIS A 92 -7.51 0.10 14.54
CA HIS A 92 -8.37 0.89 13.67
C HIS A 92 -9.52 0.07 13.05
N ASP A 93 -9.95 -1.01 13.72
CA ASP A 93 -11.16 -1.77 13.35
C ASP A 93 -11.18 -2.28 11.89
N PHE A 94 -10.00 -2.60 11.35
CA PHE A 94 -9.89 -3.27 10.06
C PHE A 94 -10.06 -4.79 10.20
N PHE A 95 -10.78 -5.39 9.26
CA PHE A 95 -10.91 -6.84 9.16
C PHE A 95 -10.59 -7.32 7.74
N LEU A 96 -10.03 -8.53 7.63
CA LEU A 96 -9.75 -9.14 6.34
C LEU A 96 -11.07 -9.47 5.65
N CYS A 97 -11.38 -8.77 4.56
CA CYS A 97 -12.63 -8.94 3.81
C CYS A 97 -12.43 -9.74 2.52
N ALA A 98 -11.23 -9.75 1.94
CA ALA A 98 -10.94 -10.61 0.79
C ALA A 98 -9.46 -10.99 0.69
N ARG A 99 -9.22 -12.12 0.03
CA ARG A 99 -7.89 -12.62 -0.32
C ARG A 99 -7.85 -12.93 -1.80
N LEU A 100 -6.98 -12.23 -2.53
CA LEU A 100 -6.82 -12.36 -3.96
C LEU A 100 -5.47 -13.03 -4.25
N PHE A 101 -5.46 -14.00 -5.16
CA PHE A 101 -4.21 -14.60 -5.61
C PHE A 101 -3.46 -13.65 -6.55
N HIS A 102 -2.16 -13.42 -6.31
CA HIS A 102 -1.30 -12.61 -7.16
C HIS A 102 -0.42 -13.47 -8.06
N ALA A 103 0.48 -14.28 -7.47
CA ALA A 103 1.45 -15.07 -8.24
C ALA A 103 1.99 -16.24 -7.42
N HIS A 104 2.32 -17.36 -8.09
CA HIS A 104 2.92 -18.52 -7.43
C HIS A 104 4.36 -18.22 -6.99
N PHE A 105 5.10 -17.46 -7.81
CA PHE A 105 6.49 -17.10 -7.60
C PHE A 105 6.66 -15.58 -7.77
N PRO A 106 6.49 -14.80 -6.69
CA PRO A 106 6.72 -13.37 -6.72
C PRO A 106 8.15 -13.06 -7.16
N THR A 107 8.32 -12.16 -8.13
CA THR A 107 9.63 -11.83 -8.72
C THR A 107 10.34 -10.68 -8.02
N HIS A 108 9.66 -9.99 -7.10
CA HIS A 108 10.17 -8.82 -6.39
C HIS A 108 9.98 -8.98 -4.88
N ARG A 109 10.96 -8.52 -4.08
CA ARG A 109 10.95 -8.62 -2.61
C ARG A 109 9.71 -7.98 -1.96
N ARG A 110 9.15 -6.96 -2.62
CA ARG A 110 7.96 -6.19 -2.21
C ARG A 110 6.63 -6.82 -2.66
N HIS A 111 6.67 -7.99 -3.31
CA HIS A 111 5.47 -8.70 -3.75
C HIS A 111 5.27 -9.98 -2.93
N GLY A 112 4.00 -10.31 -2.71
CA GLY A 112 3.57 -11.51 -2.00
C GLY A 112 2.78 -12.45 -2.90
N LYS A 113 2.46 -13.65 -2.40
CA LYS A 113 1.68 -14.63 -3.16
C LYS A 113 0.21 -14.22 -3.26
N TYR A 114 -0.30 -13.57 -2.21
CA TYR A 114 -1.66 -13.08 -2.13
C TYR A 114 -1.69 -11.58 -1.85
N ILE A 115 -2.73 -10.92 -2.35
CA ILE A 115 -3.12 -9.57 -1.95
C ILE A 115 -4.26 -9.72 -0.95
N TYR A 116 -4.06 -9.20 0.24
CA TYR A 116 -5.06 -9.13 1.30
C TYR A 116 -5.76 -7.78 1.25
N LEU A 117 -7.09 -7.84 1.26
CA LEU A 117 -7.95 -6.68 1.34
C LEU A 117 -8.52 -6.58 2.75
N PHE A 118 -8.23 -5.47 3.41
CA PHE A 118 -8.75 -5.13 4.72
C PHE A 118 -9.79 -4.02 4.59
N CYS A 119 -10.98 -4.26 5.10
CA CYS A 119 -12.08 -3.32 5.09
C CYS A 119 -12.22 -2.71 6.49
N HIS A 120 -12.42 -1.40 6.56
CA HIS A 120 -12.79 -0.74 7.82
C HIS A 120 -14.24 -1.12 8.16
N ARG A 121 -14.53 -1.40 9.45
CA ARG A 121 -15.91 -1.64 9.90
C ARG A 121 -16.82 -0.45 9.57
N GLY A 122 -17.97 -0.73 8.98
CA GLY A 122 -18.92 0.30 8.53
C GLY A 122 -18.57 0.95 7.18
N SER A 123 -17.53 0.48 6.48
CA SER A 123 -17.27 0.91 5.11
C SER A 123 -18.30 0.33 4.13
N PRO A 124 -18.65 1.05 3.05
CA PRO A 124 -19.60 0.58 2.03
C PRO A 124 -19.06 -0.55 1.15
N PHE A 125 -17.82 -1.01 1.39
CA PHE A 125 -17.11 -1.97 0.58
C PHE A 125 -17.13 -3.40 1.15
N GLU A 126 -18.12 -3.75 1.97
CA GLU A 126 -18.35 -5.13 2.40
C GLU A 126 -18.58 -6.02 1.16
N LEU A 127 -17.53 -6.75 0.76
CA LEU A 127 -17.59 -7.79 -0.26
C LEU A 127 -18.41 -8.95 0.32
N LYS A 128 -19.65 -9.10 -0.17
CA LYS A 128 -20.51 -10.26 0.11
C LYS A 128 -20.09 -11.48 -0.71
#